data_AF-A0A0E0K1T2-F1
#
_entry.id   AF-A0A0E0K1T2-F1
#
_cell.length_a   1.000
_cell.length_b   1.000
_cell.length_c   1.000
_cell.angle_alpha   90.00
_cell.angle_beta   90.00
_cell.angle_gamma   90.00
#
_symmetry.space_group_name_H-M   'P 1'
#
loop_
_entity.id
_entity.type
_entity.pdbx_description
1 polymer ?
#
loop_
_entity_poly.entity_id
_entity_poly.type
_entity_poly.pdbx_seq_one_letter_code
_entity_poly.pdbx_strand_id
1 'polypeptide(L)'
;MAPTSKLSQGIKRASRSHTYHRRGLWAIKAKNGGAFPKAGKPAAAAEPKFYPADDVKPRAPSTRKANPTKLRSQPPRDNSAEDMQPARLLLISGSVFSEWSTITPGTVLILLAGRYMGKRVVFLKQLKSGLLLITGPFKINGVPIRRVNQAYVIATSTKVDISGVKVDKFDDKYFARDKKTKAKKTEGELFETEKEATKNLPDFKKDDQKAVDAELIKAIEVVPDLKTYLGARFSLRDGDKPHEMTF
;
A
#
# COMPACT_ATOMS: atom_id res chain seq x y z
N MET A 1 -10.88 -15.69 23.68
CA MET A 1 -11.07 -14.40 24.42
C MET A 1 -10.25 -13.31 23.76
N ALA A 2 -10.89 -12.22 23.35
CA ALA A 2 -10.22 -11.05 22.78
C ALA A 2 -9.18 -10.46 23.75
N PRO A 3 -8.03 -9.95 23.25
CA PRO A 3 -7.04 -9.29 24.09
C PRO A 3 -7.64 -8.07 24.81
N THR A 4 -7.13 -7.79 26.01
CA THR A 4 -7.51 -6.59 26.78
C THR A 4 -7.22 -5.34 25.97
N SER A 5 -8.12 -4.36 26.02
CA SER A 5 -7.88 -3.06 25.37
C SER A 5 -6.57 -2.45 25.86
N LYS A 6 -5.87 -1.77 24.96
CA LYS A 6 -4.62 -1.06 25.26
C LYS A 6 -4.95 0.26 25.94
N LEU A 7 -4.17 0.66 26.93
CA LEU A 7 -4.21 2.01 27.50
C LEU A 7 -3.38 2.95 26.60
N SER A 8 -2.21 2.50 26.17
CA SER A 8 -1.33 3.16 25.21
C SER A 8 -0.53 2.11 24.42
N GLN A 9 0.25 2.50 23.42
CA GLN A 9 1.09 1.55 22.70
C GLN A 9 2.04 0.80 23.66
N GLY A 10 1.94 -0.53 23.67
CA GLY A 10 2.74 -1.38 24.56
C GLY A 10 2.14 -1.60 25.95
N ILE A 11 1.18 -0.77 26.40
CA ILE A 11 0.60 -0.86 27.75
C ILE A 11 -0.85 -1.36 27.67
N LYS A 12 -1.14 -2.45 28.38
CA LYS A 12 -2.50 -3.02 28.50
C LYS A 12 -3.25 -2.32 29.61
N ARG A 13 -4.56 -2.12 29.44
CA ARG A 13 -5.43 -1.51 30.46
C ARG A 13 -5.61 -2.38 31.71
N ALA A 14 -5.59 -3.69 31.54
CA ALA A 14 -5.69 -4.64 32.65
C ALA A 14 -4.30 -5.04 33.17
N SER A 15 -4.18 -5.15 34.49
CA SER A 15 -2.97 -5.67 35.13
C SER A 15 -2.74 -7.15 34.82
N ARG A 16 -1.53 -7.64 35.08
CA ARG A 16 -1.16 -9.05 34.86
C ARG A 16 -2.02 -10.00 35.71
N SER A 17 -2.29 -9.67 36.97
CA SER A 17 -3.13 -10.47 37.88
C SER A 17 -4.59 -10.51 37.42
N HIS A 18 -5.17 -9.36 37.05
CA HIS A 18 -6.53 -9.30 36.52
C HIS A 18 -6.66 -10.12 35.22
N THR A 19 -5.63 -10.08 34.36
CA THR A 19 -5.60 -10.88 33.13
C THR A 19 -5.46 -12.37 33.41
N TYR A 20 -4.70 -12.74 34.45
CA TYR A 20 -4.51 -14.12 34.90
C TYR A 20 -5.82 -14.76 35.36
N HIS A 21 -6.61 -14.02 36.16
CA HIS A 21 -7.95 -14.46 36.57
C HIS A 21 -8.94 -14.48 35.41
N ARG A 22 -9.00 -13.40 34.62
CA ARG A 22 -9.93 -13.27 33.48
C ARG A 22 -9.74 -14.37 32.44
N ARG A 23 -8.49 -14.74 32.13
CA ARG A 23 -8.20 -15.79 31.13
C ARG A 23 -8.38 -17.21 31.67
N GLY A 24 -8.76 -17.38 32.93
CA GLY A 24 -8.89 -18.70 33.56
C GLY A 24 -7.56 -19.45 33.66
N LEU A 25 -6.43 -18.74 33.53
CA LEU A 25 -5.09 -19.34 33.56
C LEU A 25 -4.83 -20.02 34.91
N TRP A 26 -5.40 -19.48 35.98
CA TRP A 26 -5.40 -20.08 37.32
C TRP A 26 -6.07 -21.47 37.35
N ALA A 27 -7.22 -21.62 36.68
CA ALA A 27 -7.96 -22.87 36.64
C ALA A 27 -7.25 -23.92 35.79
N ILE A 28 -6.63 -23.50 34.68
CA ILE A 28 -5.77 -24.38 33.86
C ILE A 28 -4.55 -24.84 34.66
N LYS A 29 -3.88 -23.92 35.36
CA LYS A 29 -2.74 -24.24 36.21
C LYS A 29 -3.11 -25.18 37.36
N ALA A 30 -4.28 -24.99 37.98
CA ALA A 30 -4.79 -25.86 39.03
C ALA A 30 -5.09 -27.28 38.50
N LYS A 31 -5.71 -27.39 37.33
CA LYS A 31 -5.99 -28.69 36.67
C LYS A 31 -4.72 -29.44 36.25
N ASN A 32 -3.61 -28.74 36.03
CA ASN A 32 -2.33 -29.30 35.62
C ASN A 32 -1.30 -29.36 36.78
N GLY A 33 -1.76 -29.54 38.02
CA GLY A 33 -0.87 -29.80 39.17
C GLY A 33 0.04 -28.64 39.54
N GLY A 34 -0.37 -27.40 39.28
CA GLY A 34 0.42 -26.21 39.57
C GLY A 34 1.38 -25.78 38.45
N ALA A 35 1.44 -26.51 37.33
CA ALA A 35 2.22 -26.14 36.15
C ALA A 35 1.33 -25.79 34.96
N PHE A 36 1.80 -24.91 34.07
CA PHE A 36 1.13 -24.72 32.77
C PHE A 36 1.49 -25.89 31.84
N PRO A 37 0.54 -26.36 31.01
CA PRO A 37 0.82 -27.41 30.05
C PRO A 37 1.94 -26.96 29.10
N LYS A 38 3.06 -27.68 29.13
CA LYS A 38 4.13 -27.56 28.13
C LYS A 38 3.84 -28.57 27.03
N ALA A 39 3.78 -28.12 25.77
CA ALA A 39 3.84 -29.02 24.65
C ALA A 39 5.20 -29.75 24.71
N GLY A 40 5.17 -31.08 24.77
CA GLY A 40 6.39 -31.88 24.72
C GLY A 40 7.14 -31.55 23.44
N LYS A 41 8.46 -31.32 23.55
CA LYS A 41 9.33 -31.39 22.37
C LYS A 41 9.04 -32.74 21.71
N PRO A 42 8.71 -32.81 20.41
CA PRO A 42 8.54 -34.10 19.76
C PRO A 42 9.87 -34.84 19.94
N ALA A 43 9.84 -35.93 20.71
CA ALA A 43 10.94 -36.86 20.73
C ALA A 43 11.03 -37.38 19.30
N ALA A 44 12.10 -37.02 18.59
CA ALA A 44 12.42 -37.65 17.33
C ALA A 44 12.41 -39.16 17.59
N ALA A 45 11.50 -39.88 16.93
CA ALA A 45 11.47 -41.33 16.99
C ALA A 45 12.86 -41.80 16.59
N ALA A 46 13.61 -42.37 17.53
CA ALA A 46 14.88 -42.98 17.22
C ALA A 46 14.55 -44.21 16.35
N GLU A 47 14.82 -44.11 15.05
CA GLU A 47 14.72 -45.23 14.13
C GLU A 47 15.63 -46.37 14.63
N PRO A 48 15.14 -47.63 14.69
CA PRO A 48 15.99 -48.76 15.04
C PRO A 48 17.12 -48.88 14.01
N LYS A 49 18.37 -48.87 14.49
CA LYS A 49 19.61 -48.83 13.69
C LYS A 49 19.86 -50.06 12.80
N PHE A 50 18.99 -51.07 12.79
CA PHE A 50 19.31 -52.35 12.16
C PHE A 50 18.09 -52.97 11.49
N TYR A 51 18.13 -53.05 10.15
CA TYR A 51 17.31 -53.96 9.37
C TYR A 51 18.21 -55.14 8.93
N PRO A 52 17.75 -56.40 9.03
CA PRO A 52 18.42 -57.51 8.35
C PRO A 52 18.40 -57.25 6.84
N ALA A 53 19.54 -57.44 6.18
CA ALA A 53 19.82 -56.97 4.82
C ALA A 53 19.05 -57.70 3.71
N ASP A 54 18.19 -58.66 4.04
CA ASP A 54 17.64 -59.61 3.07
C ASP A 54 16.28 -59.18 2.45
N ASP A 55 15.63 -58.13 2.99
CA ASP A 55 14.35 -57.61 2.46
C ASP A 55 14.48 -56.34 1.61
N VAL A 56 15.70 -55.96 1.21
CA VAL A 56 15.91 -54.82 0.31
C VAL A 56 16.13 -55.31 -1.12
N LYS A 57 15.09 -55.22 -1.95
CA LYS A 57 15.17 -55.55 -3.39
C LYS A 57 16.33 -54.77 -4.04
N PRO A 58 17.35 -55.44 -4.61
CA PRO A 58 18.49 -54.75 -5.19
C PRO A 58 18.03 -53.86 -6.34
N ARG A 59 18.45 -52.59 -6.31
CA ARG A 59 18.08 -51.61 -7.34
C ARG A 59 18.63 -52.08 -8.69
N ALA A 60 17.77 -52.11 -9.70
CA ALA A 60 18.17 -52.43 -11.07
C ALA A 60 19.26 -51.45 -11.56
N PRO A 61 20.32 -51.93 -12.22
CA PRO A 61 21.39 -51.06 -12.70
C PRO A 61 20.85 -50.09 -13.75
N SER A 62 21.03 -48.79 -13.50
CA SER A 62 20.56 -47.72 -14.38
C SER A 62 21.39 -47.65 -15.66
N THR A 63 20.77 -47.84 -16.82
CA THR A 63 21.37 -47.64 -18.15
C THR A 63 21.43 -46.16 -18.57
N ARG A 64 21.03 -45.24 -17.68
CA ARG A 64 20.96 -43.81 -17.94
C ARG A 64 22.37 -43.21 -18.04
N LYS A 65 22.81 -42.85 -19.24
CA LYS A 65 24.01 -42.02 -19.43
C LYS A 65 23.73 -40.63 -18.87
N ALA A 66 24.47 -40.22 -17.84
CA ALA A 66 24.37 -38.88 -17.30
C ALA A 66 24.83 -37.87 -18.35
N ASN A 67 23.97 -36.93 -18.73
CA ASN A 67 24.40 -35.78 -19.52
C ASN A 67 25.46 -35.03 -18.71
N PRO A 68 26.59 -34.61 -19.32
CA PRO A 68 27.65 -33.92 -18.62
C PRO A 68 27.08 -32.67 -17.94
N THR A 69 27.39 -32.49 -16.66
CA THR A 69 27.01 -31.31 -15.90
C THR A 69 27.56 -30.10 -16.63
N LYS A 70 26.70 -29.31 -17.30
CA LYS A 70 27.13 -28.01 -17.84
C LYS A 70 27.66 -27.23 -16.65
N LEU A 71 28.98 -27.01 -16.59
CA LEU A 71 29.60 -26.16 -15.59
C LEU A 71 28.80 -24.86 -15.59
N ARG A 72 28.13 -24.57 -14.48
CA ARG A 72 27.59 -23.24 -14.26
C ARG A 72 28.79 -22.31 -14.38
N SER A 73 28.77 -21.41 -15.36
CA SER A 73 29.73 -20.32 -15.45
C SER A 73 29.87 -19.74 -14.05
N GLN A 74 31.09 -19.75 -13.52
CA GLN A 74 31.42 -19.27 -12.17
C GLN A 74 30.57 -18.02 -11.86
N PRO A 75 29.83 -17.99 -10.74
CA PRO A 75 29.19 -16.75 -10.35
C PRO A 75 30.29 -15.68 -10.23
N PRO A 76 30.02 -14.43 -10.64
CA PRO A 76 31.00 -13.36 -10.48
C PRO A 76 31.46 -13.32 -9.02
N ARG A 77 32.77 -13.16 -8.82
CA ARG A 77 33.48 -13.19 -7.53
C ARG A 77 33.17 -11.98 -6.64
N ASP A 78 31.95 -11.47 -6.69
CA ASP A 78 31.45 -10.44 -5.81
C ASP A 78 30.25 -11.02 -5.07
N ASN A 79 30.52 -11.98 -4.18
CA ASN A 79 29.61 -12.30 -3.08
C ASN A 79 29.57 -11.09 -2.15
N SER A 80 28.80 -10.10 -2.58
CA SER A 80 28.27 -9.03 -1.75
C SER A 80 27.68 -9.66 -0.51
N ALA A 81 28.28 -9.32 0.64
CA ALA A 81 27.82 -9.54 2.01
C ALA A 81 26.72 -10.59 2.17
N GLU A 82 27.10 -11.76 2.71
CA GLU A 82 26.10 -12.64 3.30
C GLU A 82 25.17 -11.84 4.19
N ASP A 83 23.91 -11.90 3.82
CA ASP A 83 22.80 -11.19 4.43
C ASP A 83 22.86 -11.31 5.96
N MET A 84 23.32 -10.25 6.62
CA MET A 84 22.77 -9.91 7.92
C MET A 84 21.27 -9.78 7.69
N GLN A 85 20.50 -10.84 7.98
CA GLN A 85 19.04 -10.80 7.99
C GLN A 85 18.64 -9.51 8.70
N PRO A 86 18.16 -8.47 7.99
CA PRO A 86 17.88 -7.21 8.65
C PRO A 86 16.74 -7.50 9.61
N ALA A 87 17.02 -7.33 10.90
CA ALA A 87 16.03 -7.48 11.94
C ALA A 87 14.85 -6.57 11.57
N ARG A 88 13.76 -7.18 11.09
CA ARG A 88 12.56 -6.54 10.53
C ARG A 88 12.82 -5.63 9.31
N LEU A 89 12.98 -6.22 8.13
CA LEU A 89 12.37 -5.63 6.94
C LEU A 89 10.84 -5.84 7.06
N LEU A 90 10.16 -4.98 7.81
CA LEU A 90 8.70 -4.93 7.78
C LEU A 90 8.32 -4.51 6.36
N LEU A 91 7.85 -5.49 5.59
CA LEU A 91 7.20 -5.27 4.31
C LEU A 91 6.19 -4.14 4.48
N ILE A 92 6.32 -3.07 3.68
CA ILE A 92 5.48 -1.86 3.70
C ILE A 92 3.97 -2.21 3.62
N SER A 93 3.63 -3.43 3.22
CA SER A 93 2.27 -3.96 3.20
C SER A 93 1.56 -4.01 4.57
N GLY A 94 2.30 -3.92 5.68
CA GLY A 94 1.74 -3.90 7.05
C GLY A 94 1.70 -2.53 7.72
N SER A 95 2.14 -1.47 7.03
CA SER A 95 2.20 -0.11 7.57
C SER A 95 0.79 0.45 7.78
N VAL A 96 0.47 0.85 9.00
CA VAL A 96 -0.72 1.67 9.27
C VAL A 96 -0.36 3.10 8.87
N PHE A 97 -0.84 3.54 7.71
CA PHE A 97 -0.65 4.91 7.27
C PHE A 97 -1.53 5.83 8.11
N SER A 98 -0.90 6.84 8.73
CA SER A 98 -1.61 7.86 9.50
C SER A 98 -2.17 8.90 8.54
N GLU A 99 -3.48 9.11 8.56
CA GLU A 99 -4.06 10.33 8.01
C GLU A 99 -3.74 11.50 8.95
N TRP A 100 -3.51 12.70 8.41
CA TRP A 100 -3.52 13.90 9.24
C TRP A 100 -4.97 14.21 9.62
N SER A 101 -5.18 14.62 10.87
CA SER A 101 -6.51 14.96 11.41
C SER A 101 -7.25 16.02 10.59
N THR A 102 -6.53 16.88 9.88
CA THR A 102 -7.09 17.92 9.00
C THR A 102 -7.64 17.38 7.67
N ILE A 103 -7.14 16.25 7.18
CA ILE A 103 -7.53 15.71 5.87
C ILE A 103 -8.71 14.76 6.06
N THR A 104 -9.90 15.27 5.76
CA THR A 104 -11.15 14.50 5.81
C THR A 104 -11.71 14.30 4.40
N PRO A 105 -12.40 13.18 4.07
CA PRO A 105 -13.09 13.03 2.80
C PRO A 105 -13.97 14.26 2.53
N GLY A 106 -13.80 14.91 1.37
CA GLY A 106 -14.46 16.20 1.09
C GLY A 106 -13.56 17.42 1.12
N THR A 107 -12.41 17.33 1.79
CA THR A 107 -11.53 18.47 1.98
C THR A 107 -10.93 18.93 0.66
N VAL A 108 -10.92 20.24 0.42
CA VAL A 108 -10.20 20.81 -0.72
C VAL A 108 -8.72 20.90 -0.39
N LEU A 109 -7.92 20.44 -1.34
CA LEU A 109 -6.49 20.27 -1.27
C LEU A 109 -5.80 21.15 -2.31
N ILE A 110 -4.71 21.80 -1.94
CA ILE A 110 -3.86 22.53 -2.88
C ILE A 110 -2.65 21.65 -3.20
N LEU A 111 -2.47 21.33 -4.48
CA LEU A 111 -1.31 20.56 -4.94
C LEU A 111 -0.08 21.46 -5.01
N LEU A 112 1.04 21.05 -4.41
CA LEU A 112 2.28 21.84 -4.44
C LEU A 112 3.24 21.41 -5.54
N ALA A 113 3.24 20.13 -5.90
CA ALA A 113 4.22 19.55 -6.82
C ALA A 113 3.59 18.89 -8.06
N GLY A 114 4.38 18.79 -9.12
CA GLY A 114 4.02 18.11 -10.37
C GLY A 114 3.25 18.98 -11.36
N ARG A 115 2.72 18.36 -12.42
CA ARG A 115 2.08 19.07 -13.55
C ARG A 115 0.90 19.96 -13.13
N TYR A 116 0.21 19.58 -12.05
CA TYR A 116 -0.98 20.25 -11.51
C TYR A 116 -0.70 21.09 -10.26
N MET A 117 0.56 21.48 -10.03
CA MET A 117 0.93 22.38 -8.93
C MET A 117 0.03 23.64 -8.91
N GLY A 118 -0.27 24.18 -7.73
CA GLY A 118 -1.18 25.31 -7.52
C GLY A 118 -2.67 25.02 -7.79
N LYS A 119 -3.06 23.86 -8.31
CA LYS A 119 -4.48 23.53 -8.52
C LYS A 119 -5.13 23.16 -7.19
N ARG A 120 -6.38 23.59 -7.02
CA ARG A 120 -7.27 23.21 -5.91
C ARG A 120 -8.06 21.99 -6.32
N VAL A 121 -8.14 20.99 -5.46
CA VAL A 121 -8.56 19.65 -5.85
C VAL A 121 -9.28 18.99 -4.68
N VAL A 122 -10.27 18.14 -4.93
CA VAL A 122 -11.09 17.54 -3.88
C VAL A 122 -10.51 16.19 -3.46
N PHE A 123 -10.40 15.96 -2.14
CA PHE A 123 -9.97 14.68 -1.58
C PHE A 123 -11.12 13.67 -1.51
N LEU A 124 -10.90 12.46 -2.03
CA LEU A 124 -11.90 11.39 -2.01
C LEU A 124 -11.65 10.39 -0.88
N LYS A 125 -10.50 9.69 -0.93
CA LYS A 125 -10.14 8.65 0.05
C LYS A 125 -8.63 8.45 0.12
N GLN A 126 -8.15 7.89 1.23
CA GLN A 126 -6.79 7.35 1.29
C GLN A 126 -6.76 5.93 0.72
N LEU A 127 -5.74 5.62 -0.07
CA LEU A 127 -5.48 4.28 -0.59
C LEU A 127 -4.70 3.45 0.44
N LYS A 128 -4.70 2.13 0.26
CA LYS A 128 -3.97 1.19 1.12
C LYS A 128 -2.45 1.46 1.16
N SER A 129 -1.91 2.07 0.11
CA SER A 129 -0.52 2.55 0.03
C SER A 129 -0.21 3.81 0.84
N GLY A 130 -1.21 4.45 1.47
CA GLY A 130 -1.07 5.73 2.14
C GLY A 130 -1.15 6.94 1.21
N LEU A 131 -1.24 6.73 -0.11
CA LEU A 131 -1.44 7.80 -1.08
C LEU A 131 -2.88 8.33 -1.03
N LEU A 132 -3.05 9.62 -1.32
CA LEU A 132 -4.35 10.27 -1.39
C LEU A 132 -4.93 10.09 -2.79
N LEU A 133 -6.17 9.61 -2.87
CA LEU A 133 -6.97 9.66 -4.07
C LEU A 133 -7.66 11.01 -4.14
N ILE A 134 -7.36 11.74 -5.21
CA ILE A 134 -7.77 13.11 -5.39
C ILE A 134 -8.46 13.23 -6.76
N THR A 135 -9.48 14.08 -6.87
CA THR A 135 -10.09 14.46 -8.15
C THR A 135 -10.36 15.96 -8.18
N GLY A 136 -10.02 16.62 -9.29
CA GLY A 136 -10.37 18.02 -9.50
C GLY A 136 -11.30 18.07 -10.69
N PRO A 137 -12.63 18.19 -10.48
CA PRO A 137 -13.62 17.95 -11.51
C PRO A 137 -13.12 18.37 -12.88
N PHE A 138 -12.94 17.41 -13.78
CA PHE A 138 -12.02 17.55 -14.91
C PHE A 138 -12.42 18.72 -15.82
N LYS A 139 -13.73 18.99 -15.88
CA LYS A 139 -14.32 20.13 -16.59
C LYS A 139 -13.92 21.50 -16.02
N ILE A 140 -13.64 21.61 -14.73
CA ILE A 140 -13.28 22.86 -14.06
C ILE A 140 -11.76 23.05 -14.10
N ASN A 141 -11.01 22.03 -13.65
CA ASN A 141 -9.58 22.19 -13.32
C ASN A 141 -8.63 21.44 -14.24
N GLY A 142 -9.14 20.50 -15.05
CA GLY A 142 -8.36 19.62 -15.90
C GLY A 142 -7.53 18.59 -15.13
N VAL A 143 -7.83 18.35 -13.84
CA VAL A 143 -7.11 17.40 -12.98
C VAL A 143 -7.90 16.09 -12.91
N PRO A 144 -7.47 15.02 -13.59
CA PRO A 144 -8.18 13.75 -13.52
C PRO A 144 -8.02 13.11 -12.13
N ILE A 145 -8.78 12.05 -11.87
CA ILE A 145 -8.61 11.20 -10.71
C ILE A 145 -7.16 10.72 -10.67
N ARG A 146 -6.45 11.07 -9.59
CA ARG A 146 -5.01 10.86 -9.49
C ARG A 146 -4.61 10.55 -8.05
N ARG A 147 -3.54 9.76 -7.93
CA ARG A 147 -2.85 9.51 -6.66
C ARG A 147 -1.82 10.58 -6.39
N VAL A 148 -1.81 11.10 -5.17
CA VAL A 148 -0.87 12.12 -4.71
C VAL A 148 -0.34 11.75 -3.33
N ASN A 149 0.92 12.08 -3.06
CA ASN A 149 1.50 11.93 -1.73
C ASN A 149 1.09 13.12 -0.86
N GLN A 150 0.63 12.82 0.36
CA GLN A 150 0.17 13.77 1.36
C GLN A 150 1.18 14.89 1.67
N ALA A 151 2.49 14.61 1.61
CA ALA A 151 3.52 15.61 1.88
C ALA A 151 3.54 16.79 0.88
N TYR A 152 2.97 16.60 -0.32
CA TYR A 152 2.96 17.63 -1.37
C TYR A 152 1.61 18.33 -1.51
N VAL A 153 0.85 18.37 -0.42
CA VAL A 153 -0.50 18.89 -0.39
C VAL A 153 -0.68 19.80 0.81
N ILE A 154 -1.37 20.93 0.61
CA ILE A 154 -1.92 21.74 1.71
C ILE A 154 -3.40 21.41 1.84
N ALA A 155 -3.82 21.01 3.03
CA ALA A 155 -5.22 20.84 3.37
C ALA A 155 -5.83 22.21 3.69
N THR A 156 -6.93 22.56 3.04
CA THR A 156 -7.68 23.76 3.37
C THR A 156 -8.81 23.44 4.34
N SER A 157 -9.35 24.48 4.98
CA SER A 157 -10.53 24.39 5.84
C SER A 157 -11.83 24.10 5.08
N THR A 158 -11.87 24.37 3.77
CA THR A 158 -13.05 24.18 2.93
C THR A 158 -13.35 22.70 2.66
N LYS A 159 -14.62 22.31 2.81
CA LYS A 159 -15.09 20.93 2.65
C LYS A 159 -16.31 20.87 1.73
N VAL A 160 -16.33 19.86 0.88
CA VAL A 160 -17.44 19.51 -0.01
C VAL A 160 -18.05 18.22 0.48
N ASP A 161 -19.37 18.09 0.43
CA ASP A 161 -20.03 16.83 0.77
C ASP A 161 -19.80 15.78 -0.35
N ILE A 162 -19.31 14.60 0.04
CA ILE A 162 -18.94 13.49 -0.85
C ILE A 162 -19.81 12.25 -0.63
N SER A 163 -20.83 12.34 0.23
CA SER A 163 -21.72 11.21 0.57
C SER A 163 -22.30 10.45 -0.63
N GLY A 164 -22.53 11.13 -1.77
CA GLY A 164 -23.03 10.52 -3.00
C GLY A 164 -22.00 9.80 -3.89
N VAL A 165 -20.68 9.97 -3.65
CA VAL A 165 -19.64 9.54 -4.61
C VAL A 165 -19.17 8.11 -4.35
N LYS A 166 -19.26 7.26 -5.38
CA LYS A 166 -18.77 5.87 -5.31
C LYS A 166 -17.26 5.78 -5.55
N VAL A 167 -16.49 5.49 -4.50
CA VAL A 167 -15.01 5.49 -4.55
C VAL A 167 -14.40 4.08 -4.47
N ASP A 168 -15.19 3.02 -4.27
CA ASP A 168 -14.68 1.67 -3.96
C ASP A 168 -13.85 1.04 -5.08
N LYS A 169 -14.19 1.35 -6.34
CA LYS A 169 -13.51 0.81 -7.54
C LYS A 169 -12.03 1.20 -7.62
N PHE A 170 -11.63 2.32 -7.01
CA PHE A 170 -10.30 2.90 -7.17
C PHE A 170 -9.31 2.35 -6.14
N ASP A 171 -8.52 1.34 -6.52
CA ASP A 171 -7.42 0.80 -5.71
C ASP A 171 -6.05 1.15 -6.32
N ASP A 172 -4.97 0.91 -5.58
CA ASP A 172 -3.60 1.19 -6.06
C ASP A 172 -3.23 0.46 -7.35
N LYS A 173 -3.82 -0.72 -7.57
CA LYS A 173 -3.64 -1.52 -8.80
C LYS A 173 -4.23 -0.83 -10.03
N TYR A 174 -5.32 -0.08 -9.87
CA TYR A 174 -5.97 0.66 -10.96
C TYR A 174 -5.04 1.70 -11.59
N PHE A 175 -4.16 2.29 -10.78
CA PHE A 175 -3.22 3.32 -11.18
C PHE A 175 -1.79 2.81 -11.41
N ALA A 176 -1.60 1.49 -11.42
CA ALA A 176 -0.31 0.91 -11.78
C ALA A 176 0.02 1.29 -13.23
N ARG A 177 1.27 1.68 -13.48
CA ARG A 177 1.76 1.90 -14.84
C ARG A 177 2.09 0.55 -15.46
N ASP A 178 1.63 0.33 -16.69
CA ASP A 178 2.03 -0.84 -17.46
C ASP A 178 3.54 -0.77 -17.71
N LYS A 179 4.26 -1.76 -17.18
CA LYS A 179 5.69 -1.89 -17.42
C LYS A 179 5.86 -2.39 -18.85
N LYS A 180 6.20 -1.49 -19.79
CA LYS A 180 6.65 -1.90 -21.12
C LYS A 180 7.90 -2.75 -20.95
N THR A 181 7.81 -4.04 -21.30
CA THR A 181 8.99 -4.88 -21.45
C THR A 181 9.88 -4.24 -22.51
N LYS A 182 11.13 -3.93 -22.16
CA LYS A 182 12.12 -3.40 -23.11
C LYS A 182 12.33 -4.46 -24.20
N ALA A 183 11.61 -4.34 -25.31
CA ALA A 183 11.94 -5.06 -26.52
C ALA A 183 13.29 -4.53 -27.00
N LYS A 184 14.20 -5.41 -27.42
CA LYS A 184 15.43 -5.01 -28.13
C LYS A 184 15.01 -4.34 -29.43
N LYS A 185 15.02 -3.01 -29.47
CA LYS A 185 14.75 -2.23 -30.69
C LYS A 185 16.02 -1.46 -31.09
N THR A 186 16.33 -1.51 -32.37
CA THR A 186 17.39 -0.77 -33.06
C THR A 186 17.12 0.74 -33.04
N GLU A 187 18.19 1.55 -33.07
CA GLU A 187 18.23 3.00 -32.76
C GLU A 187 17.16 3.88 -33.44
N GLY A 188 16.64 3.50 -34.62
CA GLY A 188 15.70 4.33 -35.38
C GLY A 188 14.25 4.33 -34.87
N GLU A 189 13.75 3.23 -34.31
CA GLU A 189 12.33 3.13 -33.87
C GLU A 189 12.08 3.66 -32.44
N LEU A 190 13.15 4.06 -31.74
CA LEU A 190 13.10 4.46 -30.33
C LEU A 190 12.43 5.84 -30.13
N PHE A 191 12.53 6.75 -31.10
CA PHE A 191 12.06 8.13 -30.97
C PHE A 191 10.60 8.36 -31.41
N GLU A 192 10.06 7.51 -32.30
CA GLU A 192 8.66 7.65 -32.76
C GLU A 192 7.67 6.93 -31.82
N THR A 193 8.05 5.79 -31.26
CA THR A 193 7.16 4.99 -30.41
C THR A 193 6.90 5.58 -29.01
N GLU A 194 7.74 6.51 -28.52
CA GLU A 194 7.50 7.23 -27.27
C GLU A 194 6.36 8.27 -27.38
N LYS A 195 6.14 8.86 -28.56
CA LYS A 195 5.15 9.92 -28.75
C LYS A 195 3.72 9.41 -28.98
N GLU A 196 3.55 8.22 -29.55
CA GLU A 196 2.21 7.70 -29.87
C GLU A 196 1.55 6.97 -28.70
N ALA A 197 2.32 6.20 -27.93
CA ALA A 197 1.79 5.44 -26.80
C ALA A 197 1.38 6.30 -25.59
N THR A 198 1.70 7.59 -25.59
CA THR A 198 1.35 8.53 -24.52
C THR A 198 0.03 9.27 -24.76
N LYS A 199 -0.53 9.24 -25.98
CA LYS A 199 -1.73 10.02 -26.34
C LYS A 199 -3.06 9.29 -26.11
N ASN A 200 -3.11 7.97 -26.26
CA ASN A 200 -4.38 7.24 -26.15
C ASN A 200 -4.63 6.78 -24.71
N LEU A 201 -5.28 7.65 -23.92
CA LEU A 201 -5.88 7.28 -22.64
C LEU A 201 -6.99 6.26 -22.89
N PRO A 202 -7.01 5.13 -22.17
CA PRO A 202 -8.02 4.11 -22.35
C PRO A 202 -9.40 4.63 -21.92
N ASP A 203 -10.43 4.30 -22.69
CA ASP A 203 -11.75 4.93 -22.58
C ASP A 203 -12.42 4.70 -21.23
N PHE A 204 -12.15 3.57 -20.57
CA PHE A 204 -12.68 3.27 -19.23
C PHE A 204 -12.33 4.35 -18.20
N LYS A 205 -11.15 4.99 -18.30
CA LYS A 205 -10.75 6.07 -17.36
C LYS A 205 -11.56 7.33 -17.57
N LYS A 206 -11.98 7.59 -18.81
CA LYS A 206 -12.80 8.76 -19.15
C LYS A 206 -14.21 8.59 -18.61
N ASP A 207 -14.77 7.39 -18.70
CA ASP A 207 -16.13 7.12 -18.24
C ASP A 207 -16.21 7.07 -16.70
N ASP A 208 -15.21 6.46 -16.05
CA ASP A 208 -15.07 6.51 -14.60
C ASP A 208 -14.95 7.96 -14.08
N GLN A 209 -14.20 8.81 -14.80
CA GLN A 209 -14.08 10.23 -14.47
C GLN A 209 -15.42 10.96 -14.60
N LYS A 210 -16.15 10.75 -15.70
CA LYS A 210 -17.45 11.39 -15.94
C LYS A 210 -18.46 11.03 -14.86
N ALA A 211 -18.48 9.76 -14.43
CA ALA A 211 -19.38 9.29 -13.38
C ALA A 211 -19.12 10.02 -12.05
N VAL A 212 -17.86 10.07 -11.61
CA VAL A 212 -17.45 10.76 -10.37
C VAL A 212 -17.69 12.27 -10.46
N ASP A 213 -17.33 12.89 -11.58
CA ASP A 213 -17.49 14.33 -11.78
C ASP A 213 -18.96 14.75 -11.81
N ALA A 214 -19.85 13.92 -12.35
CA ALA A 214 -21.29 14.24 -12.43
C ALA A 214 -21.93 14.40 -11.04
N GLU A 215 -21.48 13.62 -10.05
CA GLU A 215 -21.95 13.71 -8.67
C GLU A 215 -21.29 14.89 -7.94
N LEU A 216 -19.97 15.08 -8.12
CA LEU A 216 -19.23 16.17 -7.47
C LEU A 216 -19.63 17.56 -7.98
N ILE A 217 -19.89 17.73 -9.26
CA ILE A 217 -20.28 19.04 -9.82
C ILE A 217 -21.60 19.49 -9.21
N LYS A 218 -22.56 18.57 -8.99
CA LYS A 218 -23.83 18.90 -8.32
C LYS A 218 -23.58 19.44 -6.91
N ALA A 219 -22.70 18.80 -6.14
CA ALA A 219 -22.35 19.25 -4.79
C ALA A 219 -21.62 20.61 -4.81
N ILE A 220 -20.77 20.85 -5.81
CA ILE A 220 -20.00 22.09 -5.94
C ILE A 220 -20.89 23.26 -6.33
N GLU A 221 -21.88 23.05 -7.19
CA GLU A 221 -22.79 24.12 -7.65
C GLU A 221 -23.77 24.57 -6.56
N VAL A 222 -24.00 23.77 -5.52
CA VAL A 222 -24.77 24.17 -4.33
C VAL A 222 -24.03 25.23 -3.50
N VAL A 223 -22.69 25.20 -3.49
CA VAL A 223 -21.87 26.14 -2.72
C VAL A 223 -21.53 27.36 -3.58
N PRO A 224 -21.95 28.58 -3.20
CA PRO A 224 -21.63 29.79 -3.96
C PRO A 224 -20.12 29.95 -4.18
N ASP A 225 -19.75 30.40 -5.38
CA ASP A 225 -18.38 30.70 -5.82
C ASP A 225 -17.34 29.56 -5.77
N LEU A 226 -17.73 28.36 -5.31
CA LEU A 226 -16.80 27.24 -5.16
C LEU A 226 -16.25 26.74 -6.51
N LYS A 227 -17.07 26.83 -7.56
CA LYS A 227 -16.65 26.52 -8.94
C LYS A 227 -15.51 27.43 -9.40
N THR A 228 -15.62 28.73 -9.13
CA THR A 228 -14.59 29.73 -9.43
C THR A 228 -13.36 29.52 -8.56
N TYR A 229 -13.56 29.23 -7.28
CA TYR A 229 -12.49 28.93 -6.34
C TYR A 229 -11.66 27.71 -6.80
N LEU A 230 -12.30 26.62 -7.20
CA LEU A 230 -11.62 25.42 -7.71
C LEU A 230 -10.88 25.70 -9.01
N GLY A 231 -11.48 26.45 -9.95
CA GLY A 231 -10.87 26.84 -11.23
C GLY A 231 -9.59 27.66 -11.08
N ALA A 232 -9.58 28.54 -10.07
CA ALA A 232 -8.46 29.42 -9.79
C ALA A 232 -7.24 28.66 -9.24
N ARG A 233 -6.06 29.12 -9.67
CA ARG A 233 -4.76 28.57 -9.26
C ARG A 233 -4.27 29.31 -8.01
N PHE A 234 -3.79 28.57 -7.02
CA PHE A 234 -3.07 29.11 -5.88
C PHE A 234 -1.66 29.54 -6.30
N SER A 235 -1.32 30.77 -5.95
CA SER A 235 0.00 31.38 -6.08
C SER A 235 0.18 32.37 -4.94
N LEU A 236 1.40 32.48 -4.43
CA LEU A 236 1.75 33.55 -3.51
C LEU A 236 2.14 34.79 -4.32
N ARG A 237 1.68 35.96 -3.88
CA ARG A 237 2.08 37.26 -4.42
C ARG A 237 3.07 37.94 -3.48
N ASP A 238 3.68 39.01 -3.95
CA ASP A 238 4.56 39.83 -3.13
C ASP A 238 3.80 40.37 -1.91
N GLY A 239 4.32 40.07 -0.71
CA GLY A 239 3.69 40.40 0.56
C GLY A 239 2.92 39.26 1.22
N ASP A 240 2.57 38.19 0.50
CA ASP A 240 1.92 37.02 1.09
C ASP A 240 2.90 36.24 1.97
N LYS A 241 2.55 36.04 3.25
CA LYS A 241 3.36 35.30 4.22
C LYS A 241 2.66 33.99 4.61
N PRO A 242 3.11 32.82 4.12
CA PRO A 242 2.41 31.56 4.35
C PRO A 242 2.26 31.14 5.82
N HIS A 243 3.12 31.64 6.71
CA HIS A 243 3.04 31.36 8.15
C HIS A 243 1.96 32.17 8.87
N GLU A 244 1.48 33.27 8.28
CA GLU A 244 0.35 34.07 8.77
C GLU A 244 -0.97 33.65 8.10
N MET A 245 -0.91 32.90 6.99
CA MET A 245 -2.09 32.45 6.26
C MET A 245 -2.80 31.27 6.94
N THR A 246 -4.11 31.35 7.01
CA THR A 246 -4.98 30.23 7.36
C THR A 246 -5.48 29.56 6.08
N PHE A 247 -5.20 28.26 5.95
CA PHE A 247 -5.63 27.44 4.82
C PHE A 247 -6.93 26.71 5.16
#